data_AF-A0A349EIN5-F1
#
_entry.id   AF-A0A349EIN5-F1
#
_cell.length_a   1.000
_cell.length_b   1.000
_cell.length_c   1.000
_cell.angle_alpha   90.00
_cell.angle_beta   90.00
_cell.angle_gamma   90.00
#
_symmetry.space_group_name_H-M   'P 1'
#
loop_
_entity.id
_entity.type
_entity.pdbx_description
1 polymer ?
#
loop_
_entity_poly.entity_id
_entity_poly.type
_entity_poly.pdbx_seq_one_letter_code
_entity_poly.pdbx_strand_id
1 'polypeptide(L)'
;MTIDDPFATGDDVDRTIIRPAPGGRRATPTAEPALPDPPATPPSASSAPISPGVGLNALEAAAAPLLSLIMRLKNTASHPDPERLRQRMIDEIKAFTVNARNAGIHEKTVFRARYILCTTLDEVVLNTPWGRASQWSETSL
;
A
#
# COMPACT_ATOMS: atom_id res chain seq x y z
N MET A 1 -50.21 11.99 -0.07
CA MET A 1 -49.04 11.95 0.81
C MET A 1 -47.97 11.20 0.04
N THR A 2 -46.96 11.95 -0.40
CA THR A 2 -45.87 11.52 -1.27
C THR A 2 -44.94 10.62 -0.47
N ILE A 3 -44.55 9.48 -1.04
CA ILE A 3 -43.51 8.62 -0.48
C ILE A 3 -42.18 9.16 -1.02
N ASP A 4 -41.33 9.68 -0.14
CA ASP A 4 -39.96 10.04 -0.44
C ASP A 4 -39.18 8.74 -0.59
N ASP A 5 -38.76 8.42 -1.82
CA ASP A 5 -37.87 7.30 -2.12
C ASP A 5 -36.41 7.81 -2.10
N PRO A 6 -35.60 7.44 -1.10
CA PRO A 6 -34.23 7.93 -0.95
C PRO A 6 -33.24 7.33 -1.95
N PHE A 7 -33.69 6.47 -2.87
CA PHE A 7 -32.87 5.86 -3.93
C PHE A 7 -33.34 6.20 -5.34
N ALA A 8 -34.27 7.15 -5.50
CA ALA A 8 -34.56 7.72 -6.82
C ALA A 8 -33.28 8.44 -7.32
N THR A 9 -32.55 7.77 -8.20
CA THR A 9 -31.36 8.28 -8.86
C THR A 9 -31.76 9.46 -9.73
N GLY A 10 -31.66 10.66 -9.15
CA GLY A 10 -31.73 11.93 -9.86
C GLY A 10 -30.60 12.01 -10.87
N ASP A 11 -30.98 12.25 -12.12
CA ASP A 11 -30.19 12.82 -13.19
C ASP A 11 -28.92 12.08 -13.61
N ASP A 12 -29.11 10.92 -14.22
CA ASP A 12 -28.14 10.33 -15.17
C ASP A 12 -28.18 11.08 -16.52
N VAL A 13 -27.63 12.29 -16.57
CA VAL A 13 -27.48 13.04 -17.83
C VAL A 13 -26.22 13.88 -17.90
N ASP A 14 -25.07 13.35 -17.47
CA ASP A 14 -23.77 13.93 -17.84
C ASP A 14 -23.41 13.52 -19.29
N ARG A 15 -24.23 13.99 -20.24
CA ARG A 15 -23.98 13.86 -21.68
C ARG A 15 -22.84 14.80 -22.04
N THR A 16 -21.63 14.26 -22.13
CA THR A 16 -20.50 15.00 -22.71
C THR A 16 -20.75 15.23 -24.21
N ILE A 17 -21.11 16.46 -24.57
CA ILE A 17 -21.24 16.90 -25.97
C ILE A 17 -19.91 17.51 -26.42
N ILE A 18 -19.23 16.84 -27.35
CA ILE A 18 -18.04 17.38 -28.00
C ILE A 18 -18.49 18.40 -29.07
N ARG A 19 -18.18 19.68 -28.85
CA ARG A 19 -18.35 20.73 -29.88
C ARG A 19 -17.14 20.74 -30.81
N PRO A 20 -17.29 20.49 -32.12
CA PRO A 20 -16.26 20.83 -33.09
C PRO A 20 -16.16 22.36 -33.16
N ALA A 21 -14.95 22.91 -33.14
CA ALA A 21 -14.74 24.34 -33.39
C ALA A 21 -14.58 24.58 -34.90
N PRO A 22 -15.53 25.27 -35.58
CA PRO A 22 -15.37 25.66 -36.96
C PRO A 22 -14.74 27.07 -37.03
N GLY A 23 -13.69 27.22 -37.84
CA GLY A 23 -13.29 28.53 -38.37
C GLY A 23 -12.15 29.28 -37.65
N GLY A 24 -10.92 29.03 -38.11
CA GLY A 24 -10.11 30.07 -38.77
C GLY A 24 -9.50 31.23 -37.95
N ARG A 25 -8.17 31.11 -37.70
CA ARG A 25 -7.10 32.15 -37.63
C ARG A 25 -7.22 33.21 -36.51
N ARG A 26 -6.17 33.50 -35.71
CA ARG A 26 -4.85 34.13 -36.00
C ARG A 26 -4.05 34.06 -34.67
N ALA A 27 -2.74 34.16 -34.52
CA ALA A 27 -1.66 34.76 -35.30
C ALA A 27 -0.32 34.10 -34.92
N THR A 28 0.64 34.16 -35.84
CA THR A 28 2.07 33.87 -35.64
C THR A 28 2.70 34.73 -34.55
N PRO A 29 3.48 34.15 -33.63
CA PRO A 29 4.62 34.86 -33.03
C PRO A 29 5.85 34.60 -33.89
N THR A 30 6.50 35.67 -34.33
CA THR A 30 7.88 35.65 -34.80
C THR A 30 8.75 35.05 -33.69
N ALA A 31 9.29 33.86 -33.91
CA ALA A 31 10.27 33.24 -33.03
C ALA A 31 11.66 33.39 -33.64
N GLU A 32 12.46 34.20 -32.97
CA GLU A 32 13.93 34.21 -33.00
C GLU A 32 14.47 32.78 -32.78
N PRO A 33 15.54 32.34 -33.47
CA PRO A 33 16.02 30.96 -33.34
C PRO A 33 16.70 30.77 -31.98
N ALA A 34 15.91 30.41 -30.97
CA ALA A 34 16.40 29.87 -29.70
C ALA A 34 16.91 28.43 -29.95
N LEU A 35 18.13 28.19 -29.50
CA LEU A 35 18.77 26.88 -29.46
C LEU A 35 17.85 25.88 -28.73
N PRO A 36 17.78 24.60 -29.16
CA PRO A 36 16.93 23.62 -28.50
C PRO A 36 17.43 23.36 -27.08
N ASP A 37 16.60 23.66 -26.08
CA ASP A 37 16.77 23.13 -24.73
C ASP A 37 16.72 21.58 -24.80
N PRO A 38 17.62 20.88 -24.10
CA PRO A 38 17.50 19.43 -23.98
C PRO A 38 16.20 19.08 -23.25
N PRO A 39 15.50 18.01 -23.65
CA PRO A 39 14.25 17.63 -23.00
C PRO A 39 14.51 17.33 -21.53
N ALA A 40 13.79 18.04 -20.64
CA ALA A 40 13.73 17.72 -19.23
C ALA A 40 13.24 16.28 -19.08
N THR A 41 14.17 15.40 -18.71
CA THR A 41 13.88 13.99 -18.46
C THR A 41 12.98 13.96 -17.22
N PRO A 42 11.77 13.36 -17.27
CA PRO A 42 11.00 13.15 -16.05
C PRO A 42 11.84 12.34 -15.07
N PRO A 43 11.70 12.51 -13.74
CA PRO A 43 12.42 11.70 -12.78
C PRO A 43 12.03 10.24 -13.05
N SER A 44 12.97 9.50 -13.64
CA SER A 44 12.84 8.07 -13.84
C SER A 44 12.67 7.50 -12.44
N ALA A 45 11.48 6.96 -12.14
CA ALA A 45 11.29 6.13 -10.98
C ALA A 45 12.35 5.04 -11.11
N SER A 46 13.44 5.21 -10.37
CA SER A 46 14.60 4.33 -10.45
C SER A 46 14.08 2.95 -10.07
N SER A 47 13.88 2.12 -11.08
CA SER A 47 13.74 0.69 -10.93
C SER A 47 15.11 0.21 -10.53
N ALA A 48 15.44 0.44 -9.26
CA ALA A 48 16.66 -0.04 -8.68
C ALA A 48 16.71 -1.55 -8.95
N PRO A 49 17.79 -2.05 -9.55
CA PRO A 49 17.89 -3.47 -9.87
C PRO A 49 17.74 -4.26 -8.58
N ILE A 50 16.88 -5.27 -8.63
CA ILE A 50 16.70 -6.24 -7.54
C ILE A 50 18.04 -6.95 -7.37
N SER A 51 18.80 -6.52 -6.36
CA SER A 51 20.12 -7.10 -6.10
C SER A 51 19.93 -8.53 -5.58
N PRO A 52 20.60 -9.53 -6.17
CA PRO A 52 20.53 -10.91 -5.69
C PRO A 52 21.42 -11.06 -4.45
N GLY A 53 20.90 -10.60 -3.33
CA GLY A 53 21.42 -10.77 -1.97
C GLY A 53 20.24 -10.63 -1.02
N VAL A 54 20.33 -11.23 0.18
CA VAL A 54 19.26 -11.31 1.20
C VAL A 54 18.35 -10.06 1.19
N GLY A 55 17.16 -10.24 0.59
CA GLY A 55 16.09 -9.26 0.47
C GLY A 55 16.27 -8.15 -0.57
N LEU A 56 15.15 -7.65 -1.11
CA LEU A 56 15.14 -6.57 -2.13
C LEU A 56 15.82 -5.29 -1.62
N ASN A 57 15.83 -5.11 -0.29
CA ASN A 57 16.49 -4.04 0.44
C ASN A 57 16.53 -4.40 1.94
N ALA A 58 17.27 -3.64 2.75
CA ALA A 58 17.44 -3.90 4.18
C ALA A 58 16.14 -3.90 5.00
N LEU A 59 15.12 -3.13 4.58
CA LEU A 59 13.82 -3.09 5.26
C LEU A 59 13.07 -4.40 5.03
N GLU A 60 13.06 -4.88 3.78
CA GLU A 60 12.43 -6.13 3.41
C GLU A 60 13.15 -7.33 4.03
N ALA A 61 14.48 -7.34 4.03
CA ALA A 61 15.28 -8.35 4.72
C ALA A 61 14.95 -8.43 6.22
N ALA A 62 14.77 -7.28 6.89
CA ALA A 62 14.36 -7.25 8.30
C ALA A 62 12.92 -7.76 8.51
N ALA A 63 12.03 -7.57 7.53
CA ALA A 63 10.63 -7.97 7.59
C ALA A 63 10.37 -9.43 7.15
N ALA A 64 11.35 -10.09 6.51
CA ALA A 64 11.21 -11.41 5.91
C ALA A 64 10.57 -12.47 6.83
N PRO A 65 10.89 -12.57 8.14
CA PRO A 65 10.23 -13.53 9.04
C PRO A 65 8.71 -13.30 9.16
N LEU A 66 8.29 -12.03 9.27
CA LEU A 66 6.89 -11.63 9.37
C LEU A 66 6.15 -11.85 8.04
N LEU A 67 6.79 -11.54 6.91
CA LEU A 67 6.23 -11.78 5.58
C LEU A 67 6.03 -13.28 5.30
N SER A 68 6.99 -14.12 5.72
CA SER A 68 6.85 -15.58 5.66
C SER A 68 5.71 -16.08 6.56
N LEU A 69 5.55 -15.48 7.75
CA LEU A 69 4.45 -15.81 8.66
C LEU A 69 3.09 -15.49 8.04
N ILE A 70 2.91 -14.32 7.43
CA ILE A 70 1.69 -13.92 6.71
C ILE A 70 1.28 -14.98 5.69
N MET A 71 2.24 -15.46 4.87
CA MET A 71 1.95 -16.44 3.83
C MET A 71 1.52 -17.80 4.39
N ARG A 72 2.06 -18.21 5.55
CA ARG A 72 1.62 -19.44 6.22
C ARG A 72 0.21 -19.29 6.79
N LEU A 73 -0.06 -18.20 7.51
CA LEU A 73 -1.33 -17.97 8.20
C LEU A 73 -2.52 -17.89 7.26
N LYS A 74 -2.34 -17.27 6.09
CA LYS A 74 -3.37 -17.22 5.05
C LYS A 74 -3.87 -18.60 4.62
N ASN A 75 -3.05 -19.64 4.78
CA ASN A 75 -3.38 -21.02 4.42
C ASN A 75 -3.68 -21.91 5.64
N THR A 76 -3.82 -21.33 6.84
CA THR A 76 -4.06 -22.06 8.09
C THR A 76 -5.55 -22.13 8.40
N ALA A 77 -6.14 -23.32 8.29
CA ALA A 77 -7.57 -23.54 8.53
C ALA A 77 -7.95 -23.55 10.02
N SER A 78 -7.03 -23.90 10.91
CA SER A 78 -7.20 -23.86 12.38
C SER A 78 -5.88 -23.60 13.08
N HIS A 79 -5.92 -22.98 14.27
CA HIS A 79 -4.74 -22.77 15.10
C HIS A 79 -5.04 -23.19 16.55
N PRO A 80 -4.24 -24.08 17.17
CA PRO A 80 -4.55 -24.64 18.48
C PRO A 80 -4.43 -23.62 19.62
N ASP A 81 -3.60 -22.59 19.46
CA ASP A 81 -3.36 -21.58 20.49
C ASP A 81 -3.12 -20.19 19.85
N PRO A 82 -4.19 -19.44 19.55
CA PRO A 82 -4.09 -18.10 18.96
C PRO A 82 -3.36 -17.09 19.85
N GLU A 83 -3.49 -17.17 21.19
CA GLU A 83 -2.84 -16.20 22.08
C GLU A 83 -1.32 -16.37 22.08
N ARG A 84 -0.83 -17.62 22.11
CA ARG A 84 0.62 -17.87 21.98
C ARG A 84 1.16 -17.41 20.63
N LEU A 85 0.38 -17.56 19.55
CA LEU A 85 0.76 -17.02 18.24
C LEU A 85 0.87 -15.50 18.29
N ARG A 86 -0.09 -14.81 18.93
CA ARG A 86 -0.06 -13.35 19.11
C ARG A 86 1.19 -12.89 19.84
N GLN A 87 1.54 -13.53 20.95
CA GLN A 87 2.76 -13.17 21.68
C GLN A 87 4.02 -13.37 20.85
N ARG A 88 4.08 -14.45 20.06
CA ARG A 88 5.18 -14.66 19.12
C ARG A 88 5.24 -13.55 18.06
N MET A 89 4.12 -13.11 17.51
CA MET A 89 4.09 -12.00 16.55
C MET A 89 4.59 -10.69 17.17
N ILE A 90 4.18 -10.38 18.40
CA ILE A 90 4.64 -9.21 19.13
C ILE A 90 6.17 -9.22 19.27
N ASP A 91 6.75 -10.37 19.59
CA ASP A 91 8.20 -10.51 19.72
C ASP A 91 8.93 -10.39 18.37
N GLU A 92 8.37 -10.96 17.30
CA GLU A 92 8.92 -10.80 15.94
C GLU A 92 8.82 -9.34 15.45
N ILE A 93 7.77 -8.60 15.81
CA ILE A 93 7.62 -7.16 15.50
C ILE A 93 8.67 -6.33 16.24
N LYS A 94 8.96 -6.66 17.51
CA LYS A 94 10.06 -6.04 18.26
C LYS A 94 11.40 -6.33 17.59
N ALA A 95 11.64 -7.60 17.20
CA ALA A 95 12.85 -8.00 16.52
C ALA A 95 13.03 -7.28 15.17
N PHE A 96 11.98 -7.19 14.36
CA PHE A 96 11.95 -6.39 13.14
C PHE A 96 12.38 -4.94 13.40
N THR A 97 11.80 -4.30 14.41
CA THR A 97 12.07 -2.89 14.73
C THR A 97 13.54 -2.68 15.11
N VAL A 98 14.12 -3.58 15.92
CA VAL A 98 15.53 -3.55 16.30
C VAL A 98 16.43 -3.76 15.09
N ASN A 99 16.15 -4.79 14.28
CA ASN A 99 16.96 -5.12 13.10
C ASN A 99 16.94 -4.00 12.05
N ALA A 100 15.77 -3.42 11.79
CA ALA A 100 15.61 -2.32 10.85
C ALA A 100 16.39 -1.07 11.30
N ARG A 101 16.35 -0.73 12.59
CA ARG A 101 17.13 0.38 13.17
C ARG A 101 18.64 0.10 13.08
N ASN A 102 19.07 -1.11 13.41
CA ASN A 102 20.48 -1.51 13.33
C ASN A 102 21.01 -1.49 11.88
N ALA A 103 20.14 -1.69 10.90
CA ALA A 103 20.45 -1.54 9.48
C ALA A 103 20.50 -0.07 9.00
N GLY A 104 20.38 0.91 9.90
CA GLY A 104 20.47 2.34 9.59
C GLY A 104 19.19 2.94 8.98
N ILE A 105 18.06 2.23 9.06
CA ILE A 105 16.79 2.71 8.49
C ILE A 105 16.21 3.82 9.37
N HIS A 106 15.82 4.92 8.72
CA HIS A 106 15.27 6.08 9.41
C HIS A 106 14.02 5.72 10.23
N GLU A 107 13.93 6.24 11.46
CA GLU A 107 12.89 5.87 12.42
C GLU A 107 11.46 6.04 11.90
N LYS A 108 11.18 7.15 11.18
CA LYS A 108 9.87 7.36 10.54
C LYS A 108 9.48 6.24 9.57
N THR A 109 10.46 5.67 8.86
CA THR A 109 10.24 4.54 7.94
C THR A 109 9.97 3.26 8.72
N VAL A 110 10.76 2.99 9.76
CA VAL A 110 10.54 1.84 10.65
C VAL A 110 9.16 1.89 11.31
N PHE A 111 8.74 3.06 11.79
CA PHE A 111 7.42 3.26 12.38
C PHE A 111 6.28 2.96 11.40
N ARG A 112 6.36 3.48 10.17
CA ARG A 112 5.36 3.22 9.12
C ARG A 112 5.32 1.75 8.71
N ALA A 113 6.48 1.13 8.53
CA ALA A 113 6.58 -0.28 8.18
C ALA A 113 6.00 -1.17 9.29
N ARG A 114 6.29 -0.88 10.56
CA ARG A 114 5.70 -1.58 11.71
C ARG A 114 4.18 -1.49 11.70
N TYR A 115 3.63 -0.30 11.47
CA TYR A 115 2.18 -0.11 11.39
C TYR A 115 1.56 -0.97 10.29
N ILE A 116 2.12 -0.92 9.08
CA ILE A 116 1.66 -1.72 7.93
C ILE A 116 1.73 -3.23 8.24
N LEU A 117 2.83 -3.68 8.87
CA LEU A 117 3.00 -5.09 9.24
C LEU A 117 1.95 -5.53 10.27
N CYS A 118 1.72 -4.76 11.34
CA CYS A 118 0.67 -5.04 12.33
C CYS A 118 -0.71 -5.15 11.65
N THR A 119 -1.10 -4.13 10.89
CA THR A 119 -2.39 -4.12 10.18
C THR A 119 -2.54 -5.31 9.23
N THR A 120 -1.48 -5.65 8.48
CA THR A 120 -1.53 -6.78 7.55
C THR A 120 -1.66 -8.12 8.28
N LEU A 121 -0.95 -8.30 9.40
CA LEU A 121 -1.03 -9.51 10.21
C LEU A 121 -2.43 -9.68 10.82
N ASP A 122 -2.99 -8.62 11.38
CA ASP A 122 -4.34 -8.64 11.93
C ASP A 122 -5.38 -8.98 10.88
N GLU A 123 -5.34 -8.32 9.71
CA GLU A 123 -6.25 -8.62 8.60
C GLU A 123 -6.13 -10.07 8.13
N VAL A 124 -4.92 -10.61 8.04
CA VAL A 124 -4.71 -12.00 7.62
C VAL A 124 -5.30 -12.97 8.64
N VAL A 125 -5.09 -12.73 9.95
CA VAL A 125 -5.66 -13.57 11.01
C VAL A 125 -7.18 -13.45 11.05
N LEU A 126 -7.72 -12.23 11.03
CA LEU A 126 -9.16 -11.98 11.06
C LEU A 126 -9.88 -12.45 9.79
N ASN A 127 -9.18 -12.77 8.72
CA ASN A 127 -9.74 -13.42 7.54
C ASN A 127 -9.65 -14.97 7.58
N THR A 128 -9.18 -15.56 8.68
CA THR A 128 -9.27 -17.00 8.92
C THR A 128 -10.52 -17.38 9.73
N PRO A 129 -11.03 -18.63 9.62
CA PRO A 129 -12.17 -19.09 10.41
C PRO A 129 -11.93 -19.04 11.92
N TRP A 130 -10.70 -19.33 12.36
CA TRP A 130 -10.33 -19.36 13.77
C TRP A 130 -9.99 -17.98 14.34
N GLY A 131 -9.48 -17.05 13.52
CA GLY A 131 -9.15 -15.70 13.98
C GLY A 131 -10.38 -14.96 14.50
N ARG A 132 -11.49 -14.98 13.75
CA ARG A 132 -12.76 -14.35 14.14
C ARG A 132 -13.44 -15.03 15.33
N ALA A 133 -13.18 -16.32 15.54
CA ALA A 133 -13.75 -17.10 16.65
C ALA A 133 -12.89 -17.03 17.92
N SER A 134 -11.72 -16.37 17.87
CA SER A 134 -10.79 -16.23 18.98
C SER A 134 -10.83 -14.83 19.57
N GLN A 135 -10.18 -14.63 20.72
CA GLN A 135 -10.05 -13.31 21.35
C GLN A 135 -9.20 -12.31 20.53
N TRP A 136 -8.63 -12.72 19.39
CA TRP A 136 -7.85 -11.83 18.53
C TRP A 136 -8.65 -10.61 18.07
N SER A 137 -9.96 -10.75 17.84
CA SER A 137 -10.83 -9.62 17.45
C SER A 137 -10.99 -8.56 18.54
N GLU A 138 -10.72 -8.90 19.80
CA GLU A 138 -10.79 -7.98 20.95
C GLU A 138 -9.44 -7.34 21.27
N THR A 139 -8.33 -7.92 20.79
CA THR A 139 -6.98 -7.45 21.11
C THR A 139 -5.98 -7.67 19.97
N SER A 140 -6.14 -6.88 18.91
CA SER A 140 -5.21 -6.80 17.77
C SER A 140 -3.80 -6.28 18.16
N LEU A 141 -2.86 -6.34 17.19
CA LEU A 141 -1.43 -6.03 17.37
C LEU A 141 -1.07 -4.53 17.42
#